data_AF-A0A661NJT6-F1
#
_entry.id   AF-A0A661NJT6-F1
#
_cell.length_a   1.000
_cell.length_b   1.000
_cell.length_c   1.000
_cell.angle_alpha   90.00
_cell.angle_beta   90.00
_cell.angle_gamma   90.00
#
_symmetry.space_group_name_H-M   'P 1'
#
loop_
_entity.id
_entity.type
_entity.pdbx_description
1 polymer ?
#
loop_
_entity_poly.entity_id
_entity_poly.type
_entity_poly.pdbx_seq_one_letter_code
_entity_poly.pdbx_strand_id
1 'polypeptide(L)'
;MKAIILLTFTALLLVSSPLAASAQSNSDDCAAVRQTRAFAQGQGLDSLDLERLERRACRTFRQERRTRHERRGRRHRRDRHEMQEANDTEACQTLTLMESFATLAGDELAAAEVVGARRAVCRGDYGEGALRWANGSYLRTSGGTYYWPNGAYARTSGGTYYYPGGAYARTSGGTWYYPNGAYARTGRSYYTASGSRFDSAQSAMLYACQRMPDICRQPRRGDGVVAEVSLVAMLWLAG
;
A
#
# COMPACT_ATOMS: atom_id res chain seq x y z
N MET A 1 31.98 -25.63 82.28
CA MET A 1 30.97 -26.10 81.31
C MET A 1 31.09 -25.24 80.05
N LYS A 2 31.61 -25.78 78.95
CA LYS A 2 31.75 -25.07 77.67
C LYS A 2 30.75 -25.67 76.68
N ALA A 3 29.82 -24.85 76.19
CA ALA A 3 28.77 -25.24 75.25
C ALA A 3 29.30 -25.13 73.81
N ILE A 4 29.08 -26.19 73.03
CA ILE A 4 29.41 -26.31 71.61
C ILE A 4 28.17 -25.92 70.82
N ILE A 5 28.27 -24.90 69.97
CA ILE A 5 27.20 -24.48 69.05
C ILE A 5 27.52 -25.03 67.66
N LEU A 6 26.71 -25.99 67.21
CA LEU A 6 26.72 -26.56 65.86
C LEU A 6 25.82 -25.70 64.95
N LEU A 7 26.41 -25.10 63.92
CA LEU A 7 25.69 -24.37 62.86
C LEU A 7 25.52 -25.28 61.64
N THR A 8 24.29 -25.64 61.33
CA THR A 8 23.90 -26.39 60.14
C THR A 8 23.55 -25.43 58.99
N PHE A 9 24.35 -25.47 57.93
CA PHE A 9 24.08 -24.75 56.67
C PHE A 9 23.23 -25.63 55.75
N THR A 10 21.98 -25.23 55.50
CA THR A 10 21.10 -25.85 54.51
C THR A 10 21.13 -25.02 53.22
N ALA A 11 21.73 -25.58 52.17
CA ALA A 11 21.78 -24.96 50.85
C ALA A 11 20.51 -25.30 50.05
N LEU A 12 19.72 -24.28 49.71
CA LEU A 12 18.55 -24.40 48.82
C LEU A 12 18.98 -24.10 47.38
N LEU A 13 19.00 -25.10 46.52
CA LEU A 13 19.21 -24.96 45.07
C LEU A 13 17.86 -24.80 44.37
N LEU A 14 17.57 -23.60 43.89
CA LEU A 14 16.46 -23.31 42.99
C LEU A 14 16.94 -23.50 41.54
N VAL A 15 16.39 -24.51 40.85
CA VAL A 15 16.57 -24.74 39.42
C VAL A 15 15.41 -24.07 38.69
N SER A 16 15.70 -23.02 37.91
CA SER A 16 14.74 -22.35 37.03
C SER A 16 14.99 -22.76 35.56
N SER A 17 13.91 -23.20 34.89
CA SER A 17 13.91 -23.65 33.50
C SER A 17 13.98 -22.48 32.51
N PRO A 18 14.72 -22.57 31.38
CA PRO A 18 14.76 -21.53 30.37
C PRO A 18 13.78 -21.81 29.22
N LEU A 19 12.79 -20.94 29.03
CA LEU A 19 12.01 -20.84 27.80
C LEU A 19 12.05 -19.37 27.34
N ALA A 20 12.49 -19.16 26.09
CA ALA A 20 12.72 -17.88 25.40
C ALA A 20 14.05 -17.15 25.68
N ALA A 21 15.19 -17.73 25.25
CA ALA A 21 16.51 -17.10 25.37
C ALA A 21 17.33 -17.01 24.06
N SER A 22 16.75 -17.25 22.87
CA SER A 22 17.58 -17.35 21.65
C SER A 22 17.95 -16.01 21.01
N ALA A 23 17.32 -14.89 21.40
CA ALA A 23 17.58 -13.56 20.82
C ALA A 23 18.27 -12.56 21.75
N GLN A 24 18.16 -12.73 23.07
CA GLN A 24 18.86 -11.92 24.07
C GLN A 24 20.32 -12.38 24.27
N SER A 25 20.55 -13.71 24.26
CA SER A 25 21.86 -14.31 24.56
C SER A 25 23.00 -13.71 23.73
N ASN A 26 22.84 -13.55 22.42
CA ASN A 26 23.93 -13.08 21.56
C ASN A 26 24.37 -11.62 21.80
N SER A 27 23.47 -10.76 22.31
CA SER A 27 23.81 -9.38 22.69
C SER A 27 24.62 -9.36 23.97
N ASP A 28 24.17 -10.18 24.92
CA ASP A 28 24.74 -10.27 26.25
C ASP A 28 26.11 -10.97 26.19
N ASP A 29 26.31 -11.90 25.27
CA ASP A 29 27.59 -12.61 25.05
C ASP A 29 28.71 -11.68 24.56
N CYS A 30 28.43 -10.77 23.61
CA CYS A 30 29.43 -9.79 23.16
C CYS A 30 29.72 -8.74 24.25
N ALA A 31 28.71 -8.33 25.01
CA ALA A 31 28.89 -7.41 26.14
C ALA A 31 29.69 -8.05 27.27
N ALA A 32 29.38 -9.29 27.63
CA ALA A 32 30.08 -10.07 28.65
C ALA A 32 31.54 -10.30 28.27
N VAL A 33 31.82 -10.75 27.03
CA VAL A 33 33.21 -10.97 26.57
C VAL A 33 34.02 -9.67 26.57
N ARG A 34 33.41 -8.53 26.21
CA ARG A 34 34.04 -7.21 26.34
C ARG A 34 34.38 -6.84 27.77
N GLN A 35 33.45 -7.10 28.69
CA GLN A 35 33.62 -6.81 30.11
C GLN A 35 34.71 -7.70 30.72
N THR A 36 34.74 -8.99 30.38
CA THR A 36 35.80 -9.94 30.76
C THR A 36 37.16 -9.51 30.24
N ARG A 37 37.24 -9.09 28.96
CA ARG A 37 38.51 -8.63 28.39
C ARG A 37 39.00 -7.35 29.03
N ALA A 38 38.11 -6.39 29.27
CA ALA A 38 38.47 -5.14 29.98
C ALA A 38 39.00 -5.42 31.39
N PHE A 39 38.40 -6.38 32.11
CA PHE A 39 38.92 -6.83 33.40
C PHE A 39 40.30 -7.49 33.28
N ALA A 40 40.49 -8.39 32.31
CA ALA A 40 41.78 -9.04 32.07
C ALA A 40 42.89 -8.03 31.73
N GLN A 41 42.59 -7.00 30.94
CA GLN A 41 43.52 -5.89 30.64
C GLN A 41 43.93 -5.14 31.91
N GLY A 42 42.99 -4.87 32.82
CA GLY A 42 43.28 -4.22 34.11
C GLY A 42 44.17 -5.04 35.04
N GLN A 43 44.24 -6.36 34.83
CA GLN A 43 45.08 -7.28 35.60
C GLN A 43 46.38 -7.68 34.87
N GLY A 44 46.64 -7.15 33.67
CA GLY A 44 47.79 -7.56 32.84
C GLY A 44 47.67 -8.99 32.28
N LEU A 45 46.47 -9.54 32.21
CA LEU A 45 46.15 -10.90 31.76
C LEU A 45 45.53 -10.92 30.34
N ASP A 46 45.62 -9.82 29.57
CA ASP A 46 45.08 -9.80 28.20
C ASP A 46 45.86 -10.77 27.30
N SER A 47 45.15 -11.44 26.41
CA SER A 47 45.72 -12.44 25.51
C SER A 47 45.11 -12.34 24.12
N LEU A 48 45.87 -12.79 23.12
CA LEU A 48 45.41 -12.89 21.73
C LEU A 48 44.14 -13.74 21.60
N ASP A 49 43.94 -14.72 22.49
CA ASP A 49 42.76 -15.58 22.48
C ASP A 49 41.51 -14.85 23.00
N LEU A 50 41.64 -13.97 24.00
CA LEU A 50 40.55 -13.09 24.44
C LEU A 50 40.17 -12.09 23.34
N GLU A 51 41.15 -11.52 22.63
CA GLU A 51 40.89 -10.65 21.48
C GLU A 51 40.18 -11.40 20.33
N ARG A 52 40.59 -12.64 20.03
CA ARG A 52 39.92 -13.49 19.03
C ARG A 52 38.51 -13.86 19.45
N LEU A 53 38.29 -14.16 20.73
CA LEU A 53 36.98 -14.49 21.27
C LEU A 53 36.02 -13.29 21.17
N GLU A 54 36.47 -12.09 21.55
CA GLU A 54 35.69 -10.85 21.40
C GLU A 54 35.34 -10.61 19.92
N ARG A 55 36.32 -10.72 19.02
CA ARG A 55 36.08 -10.56 17.58
C ARG A 55 35.05 -11.55 17.05
N ARG A 56 35.08 -12.81 17.50
CA ARG A 56 34.13 -13.85 17.08
C ARG A 56 32.73 -13.59 17.63
N ALA A 57 32.61 -13.38 18.94
CA ALA A 57 31.34 -13.12 19.62
C ALA A 57 30.64 -11.87 19.05
N CYS A 58 31.39 -10.78 18.87
CA CYS A 58 30.82 -9.53 18.38
C CYS A 58 30.59 -9.49 16.85
N ARG A 59 31.26 -10.33 16.04
CA ARG A 59 30.95 -10.47 14.60
C ARG A 59 29.57 -11.07 14.38
N THR A 60 29.22 -12.13 15.12
CA THR A 60 27.91 -12.79 15.02
C THR A 60 26.77 -11.81 15.32
N PHE A 61 26.91 -11.03 16.40
CA PHE A 61 25.93 -10.00 16.75
C PHE A 61 25.77 -8.91 15.68
N ARG A 62 26.87 -8.46 15.05
CA ARG A 62 26.81 -7.48 13.95
C ARG A 62 26.10 -8.05 12.71
N GLN A 63 26.34 -9.32 12.37
CA GLN A 63 25.66 -9.99 11.25
C GLN A 63 24.15 -10.14 11.52
N GLU A 64 23.75 -10.50 12.74
CA GLU A 64 22.33 -10.60 13.12
C GLU A 64 21.61 -9.24 13.10
N ARG A 65 22.26 -8.18 13.59
CA ARG A 65 21.69 -6.83 13.50
C ARG A 65 21.52 -6.38 12.06
N ARG A 66 22.50 -6.64 11.20
CA ARG A 66 22.44 -6.30 9.77
C ARG A 66 21.29 -7.03 9.08
N THR A 67 21.15 -8.33 9.30
CA THR A 67 20.07 -9.13 8.71
C THR A 67 18.68 -8.74 9.25
N ARG A 68 18.54 -8.41 10.54
CA ARG A 68 17.27 -7.88 11.08
C ARG A 68 16.89 -6.54 10.47
N HIS A 69 17.85 -5.62 10.32
CA HIS A 69 17.59 -4.31 9.71
C HIS A 69 17.25 -4.45 8.21
N GLU A 70 17.95 -5.32 7.48
CA GLU A 70 17.63 -5.63 6.09
C GLU A 70 16.25 -6.27 5.95
N ARG A 71 15.89 -7.22 6.82
CA ARG A 71 14.54 -7.83 6.84
C ARG A 71 13.45 -6.80 7.13
N ARG A 72 13.67 -5.90 8.10
CA ARG A 72 12.69 -4.86 8.46
C ARG A 72 12.55 -3.82 7.34
N GLY A 73 13.66 -3.41 6.71
CA GLY A 73 13.64 -2.52 5.56
C GLY A 73 12.94 -3.13 4.34
N ARG A 74 13.16 -4.43 4.07
CA ARG A 74 12.47 -5.16 3.01
C ARG A 74 10.97 -5.27 3.24
N ARG A 75 10.52 -5.52 4.48
CA ARG A 75 9.08 -5.54 4.80
C ARG A 75 8.43 -4.18 4.54
N HIS A 76 8.99 -3.10 5.07
CA HIS A 76 8.42 -1.76 4.86
C HIS A 76 8.36 -1.34 3.38
N ARG A 77 9.37 -1.68 2.58
CA ARG A 77 9.32 -1.45 1.12
C ARG A 77 8.23 -2.28 0.46
N ARG A 78 8.15 -3.57 0.80
CA ARG A 78 7.12 -4.45 0.24
C ARG A 78 5.71 -3.97 0.57
N ASP A 79 5.44 -3.64 1.83
CA ASP A 79 4.12 -3.17 2.27
C ASP A 79 3.73 -1.86 1.55
N ARG A 80 4.69 -0.95 1.37
CA ARG A 80 4.46 0.31 0.63
C ARG A 80 4.22 0.06 -0.86
N HIS A 81 4.98 -0.82 -1.50
CA HIS A 81 4.78 -1.19 -2.91
C HIS A 81 3.42 -1.87 -3.13
N GLU A 82 3.04 -2.81 -2.26
CA GLU A 82 1.78 -3.55 -2.36
C GLU A 82 0.57 -2.63 -2.17
N MET A 83 0.64 -1.69 -1.23
CA MET A 83 -0.40 -0.66 -1.04
C MET A 83 -0.46 0.33 -2.21
N GLN A 84 0.67 0.63 -2.85
CA GLN A 84 0.74 1.50 -4.03
C GLN A 84 0.10 0.85 -5.25
N GLU A 85 0.42 -0.43 -5.50
CA GLU A 85 -0.10 -1.21 -6.62
C GLU A 85 -1.62 -1.41 -6.53
N ALA A 86 -2.14 -1.66 -5.31
CA ALA A 86 -3.58 -1.72 -5.05
C ALA A 86 -4.30 -0.37 -5.33
N ASN A 87 -3.70 0.74 -4.90
CA ASN A 87 -4.26 2.08 -5.15
C ASN A 87 -4.26 2.46 -6.63
N ASP A 88 -3.22 2.07 -7.37
CA ASP A 88 -3.09 2.36 -8.79
C ASP A 88 -4.08 1.51 -9.61
N THR A 89 -4.38 0.30 -9.14
CA THR A 89 -5.45 -0.55 -9.69
C THR A 89 -6.82 0.10 -9.49
N GLU A 90 -7.15 0.59 -8.28
CA GLU A 90 -8.43 1.26 -8.01
C GLU A 90 -8.58 2.57 -8.82
N ALA A 91 -7.51 3.36 -8.90
CA ALA A 91 -7.51 4.61 -9.66
C ALA A 91 -7.69 4.33 -11.16
N CYS A 92 -7.02 3.32 -11.70
CA CYS A 92 -7.18 2.87 -13.08
C CYS A 92 -8.64 2.46 -13.38
N GLN A 93 -9.24 1.65 -12.51
CA GLN A 93 -10.63 1.23 -12.65
C GLN A 93 -11.59 2.43 -12.55
N THR A 94 -11.35 3.33 -11.60
CA THR A 94 -12.16 4.54 -11.41
C THR A 94 -12.11 5.44 -12.65
N LEU A 95 -10.92 5.69 -13.19
CA LEU A 95 -10.76 6.49 -14.41
C LEU A 95 -11.42 5.84 -15.63
N THR A 96 -11.45 4.50 -15.70
CA THR A 96 -12.18 3.76 -16.74
C THR A 96 -13.69 4.01 -16.67
N LEU A 97 -14.25 4.00 -15.45
CA LEU A 97 -15.67 4.34 -15.24
C LEU A 97 -15.95 5.81 -15.56
N MET A 98 -15.06 6.73 -15.15
CA MET A 98 -15.19 8.16 -15.47
C MET A 98 -15.22 8.41 -16.98
N GLU A 99 -14.35 7.75 -17.75
CA GLU A 99 -14.35 7.82 -19.22
C GLU A 99 -15.69 7.35 -19.80
N SER A 100 -16.22 6.25 -19.27
CA SER A 100 -17.50 5.68 -19.70
C SER A 100 -18.66 6.63 -19.41
N PHE A 101 -18.69 7.26 -18.23
CA PHE A 101 -19.71 8.25 -17.89
C PHE A 101 -19.59 9.51 -18.73
N ALA A 102 -18.38 10.03 -18.97
CA ALA A 102 -18.19 11.18 -19.85
C ALA A 102 -18.67 10.89 -21.28
N THR A 103 -18.36 9.72 -21.81
CA THR A 103 -18.82 9.25 -23.12
C THR A 103 -20.35 9.16 -23.17
N LEU A 104 -20.99 8.58 -22.14
CA LEU A 104 -22.45 8.47 -22.05
C LEU A 104 -23.16 9.83 -21.93
N ALA A 105 -22.50 10.83 -21.36
CA ALA A 105 -22.98 12.20 -21.28
C ALA A 105 -22.75 13.01 -22.56
N GLY A 106 -22.00 12.48 -23.53
CA GLY A 106 -21.60 13.19 -24.74
C GLY A 106 -20.56 14.28 -24.52
N ASP A 107 -19.82 14.23 -23.39
CA ASP A 107 -18.73 15.17 -23.11
C ASP A 107 -17.41 14.59 -23.63
N GLU A 108 -17.17 14.78 -24.93
CA GLU A 108 -15.99 14.24 -25.62
C GLU A 108 -14.68 14.82 -25.08
N LEU A 109 -14.69 16.09 -24.62
CA LEU A 109 -13.51 16.74 -24.08
C LEU A 109 -13.12 16.10 -22.74
N ALA A 110 -14.08 15.96 -21.81
CA ALA A 110 -13.84 15.29 -20.55
C ALA A 110 -13.41 13.83 -20.77
N ALA A 111 -14.04 13.11 -21.70
CA ALA A 111 -13.68 11.73 -22.02
C ALA A 111 -12.23 11.63 -22.52
N ALA A 112 -11.82 12.48 -23.46
CA ALA A 112 -10.46 12.46 -24.02
C ALA A 112 -9.38 12.74 -22.98
N GLU A 113 -9.62 13.69 -22.07
CA GLU A 113 -8.69 13.99 -20.97
C GLU A 113 -8.61 12.84 -19.95
N VAL A 114 -9.76 12.25 -19.59
CA VAL A 114 -9.81 11.09 -18.70
C VAL A 114 -9.07 9.90 -19.33
N VAL A 115 -9.16 9.68 -20.64
CA VAL A 115 -8.36 8.67 -21.36
C VAL A 115 -6.86 8.91 -21.18
N GLY A 116 -6.43 10.18 -21.28
CA GLY A 116 -5.03 10.56 -21.05
C GLY A 116 -4.55 10.17 -19.65
N ALA A 117 -5.30 10.53 -18.62
CA ALA A 117 -5.00 10.15 -17.25
C ALA A 117 -5.09 8.65 -17.00
N ARG A 118 -6.09 7.96 -17.54
CA ARG A 118 -6.20 6.52 -17.45
C ARG A 118 -4.98 5.85 -18.06
N ARG A 119 -4.58 6.23 -19.28
CA ARG A 119 -3.40 5.66 -19.95
C ARG A 119 -2.11 5.90 -19.18
N ALA A 120 -1.99 7.05 -18.52
CA ALA A 120 -0.90 7.24 -17.60
C ALA A 120 -1.07 6.26 -16.43
N VAL A 121 -2.11 6.41 -15.61
CA VAL A 121 -2.31 5.70 -14.33
C VAL A 121 -2.25 4.18 -14.48
N CYS A 122 -2.88 3.63 -15.52
CA CYS A 122 -2.96 2.19 -15.73
C CYS A 122 -1.68 1.54 -16.25
N ARG A 123 -0.70 2.29 -16.78
CA ARG A 123 0.57 1.69 -17.25
C ARG A 123 1.43 1.15 -16.12
N GLY A 124 1.15 1.50 -14.86
CA GLY A 124 1.79 0.92 -13.68
C GLY A 124 3.28 1.23 -13.51
N ASP A 125 3.89 2.00 -14.41
CA ASP A 125 5.34 2.19 -14.46
C ASP A 125 5.81 3.34 -13.56
N TYR A 126 5.38 3.30 -12.30
CA TYR A 126 5.55 4.39 -11.36
C TYR A 126 6.44 3.99 -10.21
N GLY A 127 7.69 4.45 -10.27
CA GLY A 127 8.58 4.42 -9.13
C GLY A 127 8.00 5.12 -7.90
N GLU A 128 8.63 4.90 -6.73
CA GLU A 128 8.27 5.62 -5.51
C GLU A 128 8.50 7.13 -5.71
N GLY A 129 7.43 7.93 -5.75
CA GLY A 129 7.58 9.38 -5.89
C GLY A 129 6.37 10.12 -6.46
N ALA A 130 6.54 11.44 -6.54
CA ALA A 130 5.62 12.33 -7.22
C ALA A 130 5.78 12.17 -8.74
N LEU A 131 4.68 11.96 -9.43
CA LEU A 131 4.63 11.86 -10.89
C LEU A 131 4.26 13.20 -11.47
N ARG A 132 4.74 13.50 -12.67
CA ARG A 132 4.46 14.74 -13.37
C ARG A 132 4.01 14.48 -14.80
N TRP A 133 3.12 15.34 -15.26
CA TRP A 133 2.78 15.50 -16.66
C TRP A 133 3.96 16.11 -17.44
N ALA A 134 3.92 16.03 -18.76
CA ALA A 134 4.95 16.62 -19.62
C ALA A 134 5.08 18.14 -19.46
N ASN A 135 3.99 18.82 -19.08
CA ASN A 135 3.98 20.26 -18.78
C ASN A 135 4.54 20.62 -17.38
N GLY A 136 5.03 19.63 -16.62
CA GLY A 136 5.60 19.82 -15.29
C GLY A 136 4.59 19.82 -14.15
N SER A 137 3.28 19.89 -14.41
CA SER A 137 2.24 19.75 -13.38
C SER A 137 2.31 18.38 -12.72
N TYR A 138 1.94 18.28 -11.44
CA TYR A 138 1.85 16.98 -10.79
C TYR A 138 0.77 16.13 -11.46
N LEU A 139 1.04 14.85 -11.65
CA LEU A 139 0.04 13.83 -11.96
C LEU A 139 -0.42 13.17 -10.66
N ARG A 140 0.53 12.84 -9.79
CA ARG A 140 0.31 12.21 -8.49
C ARG A 140 1.30 12.75 -7.47
N THR A 141 0.85 13.04 -6.26
CA THR A 141 1.73 13.38 -5.13
C THR A 141 2.01 12.14 -4.27
N SER A 142 3.02 12.21 -3.41
CA SER A 142 3.31 11.16 -2.43
C SER A 142 2.16 10.90 -1.45
N GLY A 143 1.26 11.87 -1.27
CA GLY A 143 0.05 11.75 -0.46
C GLY A 143 -1.16 11.16 -1.20
N GLY A 144 -0.98 10.62 -2.41
CA GLY A 144 -2.04 9.96 -3.18
C GLY A 144 -3.06 10.90 -3.82
N THR A 145 -2.77 12.20 -3.88
CA THR A 145 -3.59 13.18 -4.61
C THR A 145 -3.20 13.19 -6.08
N TYR A 146 -4.18 13.21 -6.97
CA TYR A 146 -3.98 13.26 -8.41
C TYR A 146 -4.46 14.59 -8.97
N TYR A 147 -3.79 15.06 -10.02
CA TYR A 147 -4.16 16.29 -10.72
C TYR A 147 -4.23 16.06 -12.22
N TRP A 148 -5.12 16.79 -12.86
CA TRP A 148 -5.21 16.91 -14.30
C TRP A 148 -4.02 17.73 -14.85
N PRO A 149 -3.73 17.64 -16.16
CA PRO A 149 -2.66 18.44 -16.77
C PRO A 149 -2.83 19.95 -16.55
N ASN A 150 -4.08 20.43 -16.51
CA ASN A 150 -4.43 21.83 -16.23
C ASN A 150 -4.21 22.25 -14.76
N GLY A 151 -3.79 21.33 -13.88
CA GLY A 151 -3.56 21.58 -12.46
C GLY A 151 -4.78 21.45 -11.56
N ALA A 152 -5.97 21.19 -12.11
CA ALA A 152 -7.17 20.89 -11.32
C ALA A 152 -7.04 19.53 -10.62
N TYR A 153 -7.75 19.34 -9.50
CA TYR A 153 -7.79 18.05 -8.83
C TYR A 153 -8.46 16.99 -9.72
N ALA A 154 -7.84 15.83 -9.83
CA ALA A 154 -8.43 14.62 -10.41
C ALA A 154 -8.91 13.67 -9.31
N ARG A 155 -8.14 13.54 -8.23
CA ARG A 155 -8.47 12.76 -7.03
C ARG A 155 -7.88 13.42 -5.79
N THR A 156 -8.67 13.55 -4.72
CA THR A 156 -8.16 13.97 -3.41
C THR A 156 -7.66 12.78 -2.59
N SER A 157 -6.83 13.02 -1.58
CA SER A 157 -6.39 11.98 -0.63
C SER A 157 -7.58 11.32 0.10
N GLY A 158 -8.72 12.01 0.23
CA GLY A 158 -9.97 11.47 0.78
C GLY A 158 -10.77 10.59 -0.19
N GLY A 159 -10.26 10.30 -1.38
CA GLY A 159 -10.91 9.38 -2.34
C GLY A 159 -12.03 10.00 -3.18
N THR A 160 -12.16 11.33 -3.20
CA THR A 160 -13.09 12.03 -4.09
C THR A 160 -12.43 12.27 -5.44
N TYR A 161 -13.14 11.99 -6.53
CA TYR A 161 -12.70 12.19 -7.90
C TYR A 161 -13.49 13.29 -8.59
N TYR A 162 -12.82 14.01 -9.48
CA TYR A 162 -13.37 15.13 -10.25
C TYR A 162 -13.01 14.99 -11.71
N TYR A 163 -13.91 15.41 -12.59
CA TYR A 163 -13.61 15.61 -14.00
C TYR A 163 -12.66 16.81 -14.19
N PRO A 164 -12.00 16.94 -15.35
CA PRO A 164 -11.07 18.04 -15.61
C PRO A 164 -11.67 19.44 -15.50
N GLY A 165 -12.96 19.58 -15.79
CA GLY A 165 -13.73 20.81 -15.60
C GLY A 165 -14.08 21.14 -14.14
N GLY A 166 -13.69 20.30 -13.18
CA GLY A 166 -13.93 20.49 -11.75
C GLY A 166 -15.26 19.93 -11.23
N ALA A 167 -16.11 19.39 -12.10
CA ALA A 167 -17.33 18.67 -11.67
C ALA A 167 -16.97 17.39 -10.90
N TYR A 168 -17.77 17.02 -9.92
CA TYR A 168 -17.61 15.74 -9.23
C TYR A 168 -17.77 14.58 -10.22
N ALA A 169 -16.96 13.55 -10.05
CA ALA A 169 -17.10 12.28 -10.77
C ALA A 169 -17.48 11.15 -9.82
N ARG A 170 -16.82 11.09 -8.65
CA ARG A 170 -17.11 10.13 -7.58
C ARG A 170 -16.86 10.78 -6.22
N THR A 171 -17.80 10.69 -5.29
CA THR A 171 -17.57 11.12 -3.90
C THR A 171 -16.93 10.01 -3.08
N SER A 172 -16.32 10.36 -1.94
CA SER A 172 -15.83 9.38 -0.97
C SER A 172 -16.92 8.42 -0.46
N GLY A 173 -18.19 8.85 -0.47
CA GLY A 173 -19.35 8.02 -0.16
C GLY A 173 -19.80 7.07 -1.29
N GLY A 174 -19.12 7.07 -2.45
CA GLY A 174 -19.42 6.17 -3.56
C GLY A 174 -20.52 6.65 -4.51
N THR A 175 -21.00 7.88 -4.38
CA THR A 175 -21.92 8.50 -5.36
C THR A 175 -21.16 8.87 -6.61
N TRP A 176 -21.70 8.50 -7.78
CA TRP A 176 -21.12 8.81 -9.09
C TRP A 176 -21.94 9.85 -9.82
N TYR A 177 -21.25 10.66 -10.61
CA TYR A 177 -21.80 11.77 -11.37
C TYR A 177 -21.28 11.74 -12.81
N TYR A 178 -22.10 12.23 -13.72
CA TYR A 178 -21.69 12.62 -15.06
C TYR A 178 -20.96 13.97 -15.05
N PRO A 179 -20.19 14.32 -16.09
CA PRO A 179 -19.49 15.61 -16.16
C PRO A 179 -20.42 16.83 -16.06
N ASN A 180 -21.67 16.69 -16.52
CA ASN A 180 -22.69 17.73 -16.42
C ASN A 180 -23.29 17.89 -15.01
N GLY A 181 -22.82 17.13 -14.02
CA GLY A 181 -23.28 17.17 -12.64
C GLY A 181 -24.53 16.33 -12.33
N ALA A 182 -25.15 15.69 -13.33
CA ALA A 182 -26.23 14.73 -13.08
C ALA A 182 -25.70 13.49 -12.34
N TYR A 183 -26.53 12.88 -11.50
CA TYR A 183 -26.19 11.59 -10.91
C TYR A 183 -26.01 10.54 -12.00
N ALA A 184 -25.01 9.68 -11.84
CA ALA A 184 -24.85 8.45 -12.61
C ALA A 184 -25.24 7.23 -11.76
N ARG A 185 -24.79 7.21 -10.49
CA ARG A 185 -25.18 6.23 -9.48
C ARG A 185 -25.28 6.88 -8.10
N THR A 186 -26.33 6.56 -7.37
CA THR A 186 -26.40 6.81 -5.91
C THR A 186 -27.01 5.59 -5.22
N GLY A 187 -26.26 4.99 -4.28
CA GLY A 187 -26.61 3.70 -3.69
C GLY A 187 -26.80 2.62 -4.77
N ARG A 188 -28.00 2.03 -4.83
CA ARG A 188 -28.39 1.02 -5.84
C ARG A 188 -29.14 1.60 -7.04
N SER A 189 -29.31 2.92 -7.08
CA SER A 189 -30.05 3.60 -8.15
C SER A 189 -29.11 4.12 -9.21
N TYR A 190 -29.57 4.07 -10.45
CA TYR A 190 -28.83 4.47 -11.64
C TYR A 190 -29.63 5.48 -12.42
N TYR A 191 -28.91 6.35 -13.11
CA TYR A 191 -29.51 7.47 -13.81
C TYR A 191 -28.82 7.67 -15.17
N THR A 192 -29.59 8.17 -16.12
CA THR A 192 -29.09 8.67 -17.41
C THR A 192 -28.41 10.03 -17.22
N ALA A 193 -27.62 10.46 -18.19
CA ALA A 193 -27.00 11.79 -18.17
C ALA A 193 -28.02 12.95 -18.17
N SER A 194 -29.25 12.69 -18.62
CA SER A 194 -30.38 13.64 -18.53
C SER A 194 -31.11 13.61 -17.17
N GLY A 195 -30.67 12.76 -16.23
CA GLY A 195 -31.22 12.66 -14.88
C GLY A 195 -32.38 11.68 -14.71
N SER A 196 -32.87 11.03 -15.78
CA SER A 196 -33.90 10.01 -15.68
C SER A 196 -33.35 8.75 -15.00
N ARG A 197 -34.07 8.23 -14.00
CA ARG A 197 -33.70 7.01 -13.27
C ARG A 197 -34.00 5.76 -14.10
N PHE A 198 -33.15 4.75 -14.00
CA PHE A 198 -33.39 3.42 -14.54
C PHE A 198 -34.18 2.54 -13.56
N ASP A 199 -35.05 1.67 -14.08
CA ASP A 199 -35.87 0.76 -13.28
C ASP A 199 -35.05 -0.39 -12.67
N SER A 200 -33.92 -0.74 -13.30
CA SER A 200 -33.01 -1.79 -12.83
C SER A 200 -31.57 -1.56 -13.29
N ALA A 201 -30.62 -2.18 -12.60
CA ALA A 201 -29.22 -2.23 -13.04
C ALA A 201 -29.06 -2.83 -14.44
N GLN A 202 -29.87 -3.85 -14.78
CA GLN A 202 -29.85 -4.48 -16.09
C GLN A 202 -30.28 -3.52 -17.21
N SER A 203 -31.31 -2.70 -16.97
CA SER A 203 -31.73 -1.68 -17.93
C SER A 203 -30.66 -0.59 -18.13
N ALA A 204 -29.96 -0.20 -17.06
CA ALA A 204 -28.82 0.73 -17.14
C ALA A 204 -27.66 0.13 -17.96
N MET A 205 -27.35 -1.16 -17.74
CA MET A 205 -26.32 -1.87 -18.51
C MET A 205 -26.68 -1.98 -19.99
N LEU A 206 -27.91 -2.37 -20.33
CA LEU A 206 -28.37 -2.44 -21.71
C LEU A 206 -28.27 -1.08 -22.42
N TYR A 207 -28.67 0.00 -21.74
CA TYR A 207 -28.51 1.35 -22.24
C TYR A 207 -27.04 1.70 -22.49
N ALA A 208 -26.15 1.38 -21.56
CA ALA A 208 -24.72 1.61 -21.71
C ALA A 208 -24.15 0.83 -22.91
N CYS A 209 -24.53 -0.44 -23.08
CA CYS A 209 -24.12 -1.28 -24.21
C CYS A 209 -24.63 -0.78 -25.57
N GLN A 210 -25.83 -0.21 -25.62
CA GLN A 210 -26.37 0.38 -26.85
C GLN A 210 -25.56 1.60 -27.29
N ARG A 211 -25.08 2.40 -26.33
CA ARG A 211 -24.29 3.62 -26.59
C ARG A 211 -22.81 3.35 -26.79
N MET A 212 -22.28 2.33 -26.12
CA MET A 212 -20.87 1.96 -26.14
C MET A 212 -20.73 0.46 -26.47
N PRO A 213 -21.02 0.05 -27.71
CA PRO A 213 -21.08 -1.37 -28.09
C PRO A 213 -19.74 -2.08 -27.89
N ASP A 214 -18.61 -1.36 -28.01
CA ASP A 214 -17.28 -1.92 -27.88
C ASP A 214 -16.99 -2.40 -26.45
N ILE A 215 -17.56 -1.75 -25.44
CA ILE A 215 -17.41 -2.12 -24.03
C ILE A 215 -18.11 -3.45 -23.73
N CYS A 216 -19.19 -3.76 -24.44
CA CYS A 216 -19.98 -4.97 -24.21
C CYS A 216 -19.66 -6.14 -25.16
N ARG A 217 -18.87 -5.89 -26.22
CA ARG A 217 -18.56 -6.90 -27.25
C ARG A 217 -17.34 -7.78 -26.97
N GLN A 218 -16.47 -7.44 -26.02
CA GLN A 218 -15.23 -8.19 -25.83
C GLN A 218 -14.89 -8.51 -24.38
N PRO A 219 -14.87 -9.80 -23.98
CA PRO A 219 -13.86 -10.24 -23.03
C PRO A 219 -12.51 -10.23 -23.77
N ARG A 220 -11.70 -9.18 -23.63
CA ARG A 220 -10.34 -9.18 -24.19
C ARG A 220 -9.52 -10.30 -23.56
N ARG A 221 -9.31 -11.38 -24.32
CA ARG A 221 -8.31 -12.42 -24.03
C ARG A 221 -6.92 -11.79 -24.14
N GLY A 222 -6.28 -11.49 -23.01
CA GLY A 222 -4.87 -11.08 -22.97
C GLY A 222 -4.52 -10.07 -21.88
N ASP A 223 -5.47 -9.23 -21.48
CA ASP A 223 -5.27 -8.23 -20.42
C ASP A 223 -5.99 -8.72 -19.15
N GLY A 224 -5.36 -9.63 -18.41
CA GLY A 224 -5.93 -10.45 -17.32
C GLY A 224 -6.56 -9.71 -16.12
N VAL A 225 -6.78 -8.39 -16.19
CA VAL A 225 -7.44 -7.60 -15.14
C VAL A 225 -8.40 -6.55 -15.71
N VAL A 226 -8.33 -6.17 -17.00
CA VAL A 226 -9.08 -4.98 -17.50
C VAL A 226 -10.36 -5.35 -18.24
N ALA A 227 -10.45 -6.54 -18.79
CA ALA A 227 -11.62 -7.01 -19.54
C ALA A 227 -12.80 -7.42 -18.63
N GLU A 228 -12.50 -7.98 -17.46
CA GLU A 228 -13.54 -8.24 -16.46
C GLU A 228 -14.11 -6.94 -15.91
N VAL A 229 -13.29 -5.89 -15.76
CA VAL A 229 -13.71 -4.62 -15.14
C VAL A 229 -14.82 -3.90 -15.90
N SER A 230 -15.04 -4.09 -17.20
CA SER A 230 -16.14 -3.37 -17.87
C SER A 230 -17.52 -3.95 -17.54
N LEU A 231 -17.63 -5.28 -17.47
CA LEU A 231 -18.88 -5.96 -17.12
C LEU A 231 -18.99 -6.17 -15.61
N VAL A 232 -17.88 -6.46 -14.93
CA VAL A 232 -17.75 -6.61 -13.47
C VAL A 232 -17.78 -5.27 -12.76
N ALA A 233 -17.23 -4.16 -13.28
CA ALA A 233 -17.46 -2.85 -12.64
C ALA A 233 -18.91 -2.38 -12.82
N MET A 234 -19.57 -2.68 -13.95
CA MET A 234 -21.01 -2.44 -14.06
C MET A 234 -21.84 -3.39 -13.17
N LEU A 235 -21.42 -4.64 -12.94
CA LEU A 235 -22.03 -5.56 -11.97
C LEU A 235 -21.72 -5.21 -10.51
N TRP A 236 -20.56 -4.63 -10.20
CA TRP A 236 -20.22 -4.04 -8.88
C TRP A 236 -20.98 -2.74 -8.63
N LEU A 237 -21.44 -2.06 -9.69
CA LEU A 237 -22.41 -0.99 -9.51
C LEU A 237 -23.79 -1.54 -9.09
N ALA A 238 -24.10 -2.82 -9.40
CA ALA A 238 -25.42 -3.45 -9.28
C ALA A 238 -25.69 -4.19 -7.96
N GLY A 239 -24.65 -4.54 -7.21
CA GLY A 239 -24.73 -5.08 -5.83
C GLY A 239 -24.71 -3.99 -4.77
#